data_AF-A0A9P2VFQ6-F1
#
_entry.id   AF-A0A9P2VFQ6-F1
#
_cell.length_a   1.000
_cell.length_b   1.000
_cell.length_c   1.000
_cell.angle_alpha   90.00
_cell.angle_beta   90.00
_cell.angle_gamma   90.00
#
_symmetry.space_group_name_H-M   'P 1'
#
loop_
_entity.id
_entity.type
_entity.pdbx_description
1 polymer ?
#
loop_
_entity_poly.entity_id
_entity_poly.type
_entity_poly.pdbx_seq_one_letter_code
_entity_poly.pdbx_strand_id
1 'polypeptide(L)'
;MNEFVFRLMKCARSYETFISAKLLSKQNINADELASIQQEAISTFPELKTYQQGKEIETVELELFNKVLHNMMRKVGFRMPDEPIGSASSIYIRR
;
A
#
# COMPACT_ATOMS: atom_id res chain seq x y z
N MET A 1 -23.64 11.00 11.17
CA MET A 1 -22.58 10.27 10.44
C MET A 1 -21.24 10.72 11.02
N ASN A 2 -20.37 9.79 11.45
CA ASN A 2 -19.18 10.12 12.24
C ASN A 2 -18.11 10.80 11.35
N GLU A 3 -17.68 12.02 11.71
CA GLU A 3 -16.74 12.82 10.90
C GLU A 3 -15.41 12.08 10.68
N PHE A 4 -14.98 11.31 11.67
CA PHE A 4 -13.78 10.47 11.60
C PHE A 4 -13.87 9.41 10.49
N VAL A 5 -15.01 8.72 10.40
CA VAL A 5 -15.26 7.70 9.37
C VAL A 5 -15.30 8.35 7.98
N PHE A 6 -15.92 9.52 7.86
CA PHE A 6 -15.97 10.25 6.59
C PHE A 6 -14.58 10.69 6.12
N ARG A 7 -13.70 11.10 7.06
CA ARG A 7 -12.30 11.44 6.78
C ARG A 7 -11.53 10.22 6.28
N LEU A 8 -11.64 9.08 6.97
CA LEU A 8 -11.01 7.83 6.55
C LEU A 8 -11.50 7.36 5.18
N MET A 9 -12.80 7.48 4.88
CA MET A 9 -13.34 7.14 3.56
C MET A 9 -12.76 8.03 2.45
N LYS A 10 -12.53 9.32 2.72
CA LYS A 10 -11.85 10.21 1.78
C LYS A 10 -10.40 9.80 1.56
N CYS A 11 -9.66 9.52 2.64
CA CYS A 11 -8.28 9.02 2.57
C CYS A 11 -8.20 7.71 1.77
N ALA A 12 -9.09 6.75 2.04
CA ALA A 12 -9.15 5.48 1.31
C ALA A 12 -9.31 5.68 -0.21
N ARG A 13 -10.18 6.61 -0.65
CA ARG A 13 -10.35 6.92 -2.08
C ARG A 13 -9.09 7.53 -2.70
N SER A 14 -8.42 8.42 -1.97
CA SER A 14 -7.16 9.01 -2.42
C SER A 14 -6.06 7.96 -2.54
N TYR A 15 -5.95 7.05 -1.57
CA TYR A 15 -5.02 5.91 -1.60
C TYR A 15 -5.33 4.99 -2.77
N GLU A 16 -6.61 4.62 -2.98
CA GLU A 16 -7.01 3.78 -4.10
C GLU A 16 -6.60 4.38 -5.43
N THR A 17 -6.82 5.68 -5.62
CA THR A 17 -6.47 6.39 -6.87
C THR A 17 -4.96 6.40 -7.09
N PHE A 18 -4.19 6.74 -6.05
CA PHE A 18 -2.73 6.74 -6.09
C PHE A 18 -2.16 5.35 -6.40
N ILE A 19 -2.61 4.33 -5.66
CA ILE A 19 -2.17 2.95 -5.83
C ILE A 19 -2.58 2.45 -7.22
N SER A 20 -3.81 2.68 -7.66
CA SER A 20 -4.27 2.26 -8.98
C SER A 20 -3.40 2.84 -10.09
N ALA A 21 -3.06 4.13 -10.03
CA ALA A 21 -2.21 4.76 -11.04
C ALA A 21 -0.82 4.11 -11.08
N LYS A 22 -0.24 3.80 -9.91
CA LYS A 22 1.08 3.14 -9.79
C LYS A 22 1.06 1.69 -10.25
N LEU A 23 0.00 0.95 -9.92
CA LEU A 23 -0.17 -0.46 -10.29
C LEU A 23 -0.52 -0.64 -11.77
N LEU A 24 -1.29 0.28 -12.37
CA LEU A 24 -1.69 0.19 -13.77
C LEU A 24 -0.51 0.31 -14.74
N SER A 25 0.50 1.10 -14.38
CA SER A 25 1.71 1.31 -15.17
C SER A 25 2.70 0.15 -15.08
N LYS A 26 2.45 -0.86 -14.25
CA LYS A 26 3.39 -1.94 -13.95
C LYS A 26 2.80 -3.32 -14.31
N GLN A 27 3.62 -4.17 -14.91
CA GLN A 27 3.28 -5.57 -15.22
C GLN A 27 3.80 -6.55 -14.15
N ASN A 28 4.89 -6.18 -13.47
CA ASN A 28 5.42 -6.87 -12.31
C ASN A 28 5.79 -5.84 -11.23
N ILE A 29 5.78 -6.26 -9.96
CA ILE A 29 6.17 -5.46 -8.81
C ILE A 29 7.05 -6.35 -7.94
N ASN A 30 8.24 -5.89 -7.59
CA ASN A 30 9.08 -6.57 -6.61
C ASN A 30 8.91 -5.91 -5.23
N ALA A 31 9.51 -6.49 -4.19
CA ALA A 31 9.48 -5.92 -2.84
C ALA A 31 10.06 -4.49 -2.78
N ASP A 32 11.06 -4.19 -3.62
CA ASP A 32 11.73 -2.87 -3.67
C ASP A 32 10.83 -1.78 -4.28
N GLU A 33 10.09 -2.11 -5.33
CA GLU A 33 9.09 -1.25 -5.96
C GLU A 33 7.89 -1.04 -5.04
N LEU A 34 7.50 -2.07 -4.29
CA LEU A 34 6.46 -1.93 -3.27
C LEU A 34 6.91 -0.97 -2.15
N ALA A 35 8.14 -1.12 -1.67
CA ALA A 35 8.74 -0.20 -0.70
C ALA A 35 8.85 1.22 -1.27
N SER A 36 9.21 1.37 -2.54
CA SER A 36 9.24 2.66 -3.23
C SER A 36 7.84 3.30 -3.32
N ILE A 37 6.80 2.54 -3.65
CA ILE A 37 5.40 3.03 -3.67
C ILE A 37 4.97 3.48 -2.28
N GLN A 38 5.34 2.73 -1.23
CA GLN A 38 5.07 3.11 0.16
C GLN A 38 5.81 4.40 0.56
N GLN A 39 7.09 4.53 0.21
CA GLN A 39 7.87 5.75 0.47
C GLN A 39 7.29 6.96 -0.27
N GLU A 40 6.91 6.80 -1.53
CA GLU A 40 6.22 7.85 -2.30
C GLU A 40 4.87 8.21 -1.67
N ALA A 41 4.11 7.22 -1.20
CA ALA A 41 2.84 7.44 -0.51
C ALA A 41 3.06 8.22 0.80
N ILE A 42 4.06 7.87 1.61
CA ILE A 42 4.41 8.60 2.84
C ILE A 42 4.84 10.03 2.53
N SER A 43 5.55 10.27 1.43
CA SER A 43 5.90 11.63 0.99
C SER A 43 4.68 12.43 0.55
N THR A 44 3.74 11.79 -0.15
CA THR A 44 2.53 12.40 -0.73
C THR A 44 1.43 12.65 0.30
N PHE A 45 1.26 11.72 1.23
CA PHE A 45 0.21 11.72 2.25
C PHE A 45 0.84 11.97 3.62
N PRO A 46 0.83 13.21 4.13
CA PRO A 46 1.42 13.53 5.43
C PRO A 46 0.73 12.80 6.59
N GLU A 47 -0.52 12.37 6.43
CA GLU A 47 -1.23 11.56 7.42
C GLU A 47 -0.66 10.13 7.57
N LEU A 48 0.11 9.65 6.58
CA LEU A 48 0.82 8.37 6.64
C LEU A 48 2.21 8.52 7.29
N LYS A 49 2.69 9.75 7.52
CA LYS A 49 3.98 10.02 8.18
C LYS A 49 3.87 9.76 9.68
N THR A 50 3.95 8.50 10.09
CA THR A 50 4.27 8.13 11.48
C THR A 50 5.73 7.71 11.59
N TYR A 51 6.62 8.69 11.47
CA TYR A 51 7.97 8.56 12.00
C TYR A 51 7.94 8.95 13.48
N GLN A 52 7.92 7.98 14.38
CA GLN A 52 8.53 8.16 15.69
C GLN A 52 9.35 6.92 16.06
N GLN A 53 10.65 7.03 15.79
CA GLN A 53 11.73 6.53 16.66
C GLN A 53 11.47 5.17 17.33
N GLY A 54 11.52 4.09 16.56
CA GLY A 54 11.77 2.75 17.11
C GLY A 54 10.58 2.04 17.76
N LYS A 55 9.34 2.51 17.59
CA LYS A 55 8.14 1.72 17.86
C LYS A 55 7.19 1.78 16.67
N GLU A 56 6.96 0.63 16.04
CA GLU A 56 5.86 0.40 15.09
C GLU A 56 4.53 0.66 15.82
N ILE A 57 4.02 1.87 15.74
CA ILE A 57 2.63 2.16 16.07
C ILE A 57 1.93 2.26 14.72
N GLU A 58 1.29 1.17 14.29
CA GLU A 58 0.39 1.18 13.15
C GLU A 58 -0.73 2.19 13.42
N THR A 59 -0.75 3.29 12.67
CA THR A 59 -1.87 4.23 12.68
C THR A 59 -3.03 3.65 11.88
N VAL A 60 -4.25 4.05 12.22
CA VAL A 60 -5.47 3.60 11.53
C VAL A 60 -5.39 3.92 10.02
N GLU A 61 -4.78 5.05 9.66
CA GLU A 61 -4.54 5.48 8.29
C GLU A 61 -3.52 4.59 7.56
N LEU A 62 -2.44 4.18 8.24
CA LEU A 62 -1.43 3.27 7.67
C LEU A 62 -2.00 1.86 7.49
N GLU A 63 -2.74 1.35 8.48
CA GLU A 63 -3.43 0.07 8.37
C GLU A 63 -4.43 0.08 7.20
N LEU A 64 -5.18 1.18 7.08
CA LEU A 64 -6.10 1.40 5.97
C LEU A 64 -5.37 1.44 4.63
N PHE A 65 -4.25 2.14 4.53
CA PHE A 65 -3.43 2.19 3.33
C PHE A 65 -2.93 0.79 2.93
N ASN A 66 -2.38 0.03 3.87
CA ASN A 66 -1.91 -1.34 3.63
C ASN A 66 -3.04 -2.26 3.15
N LYS A 67 -4.22 -2.15 3.75
CA LYS A 67 -5.42 -2.90 3.31
C LYS A 67 -5.85 -2.50 1.90
N VAL A 68 -5.87 -1.20 1.58
CA VAL A 68 -6.22 -0.72 0.23
C VAL A 68 -5.17 -1.19 -0.80
N LEU A 69 -3.88 -1.12 -0.47
CA LEU A 69 -2.80 -1.60 -1.33
C LEU A 69 -2.97 -3.08 -1.66
N HIS A 70 -3.14 -3.94 -0.65
CA HIS A 70 -3.30 -5.37 -0.85
C HIS A 70 -4.57 -5.71 -1.64
N ASN A 71 -5.69 -5.03 -1.36
CA ASN A 71 -6.93 -5.19 -2.11
C ASN A 71 -6.77 -4.75 -3.58
N MET A 72 -6.06 -3.64 -3.82
CA MET A 72 -5.83 -3.14 -5.16
C MET A 72 -4.88 -4.04 -5.95
N MET A 73 -3.83 -4.56 -5.33
CA MET A 73 -2.96 -5.57 -5.94
C MET A 73 -3.78 -6.79 -6.38
N ARG A 74 -4.64 -7.34 -5.50
CA ARG A 74 -5.54 -8.44 -5.84
C ARG A 74 -6.52 -8.07 -6.97
N LYS A 75 -7.14 -6.90 -6.91
CA LYS A 75 -8.11 -6.40 -7.91
C LYS A 75 -7.47 -6.22 -9.29
N VAL A 76 -6.23 -5.75 -9.33
CA VAL A 76 -5.47 -5.54 -10.57
C VAL A 76 -4.90 -6.86 -11.12
N GLY A 77 -4.95 -7.94 -10.34
CA GLY A 77 -4.56 -9.29 -10.76
C GLY A 77 -3.14 -9.69 -10.36
N PHE A 78 -2.48 -8.92 -9.49
CA PHE A 78 -1.21 -9.30 -8.90
C PHE A 78 -1.42 -10.45 -7.91
N ARG A 79 -0.71 -11.55 -8.12
CA ARG A 79 -0.66 -12.67 -7.16
C ARG A 79 0.60 -12.58 -6.29
N MET A 80 0.46 -12.91 -5.01
CA MET A 80 1.59 -13.20 -4.14
C MET A 80 2.27 -14.50 -4.62
N PRO A 81 3.61 -14.60 -4.52
CA PRO A 81 4.26 -15.89 -4.67
C PRO A 81 3.77 -16.82 -3.56
N ASP A 82 3.28 -18.00 -3.92
CA ASP A 82 3.12 -19.13 -2.99
C ASP A 82 4.52 -19.43 -2.40
N GLU A 83 4.69 -19.15 -1.11
CA GLU A 83 5.94 -19.19 -0.33
C GLU A 83 6.53 -20.61 -0.17
N PRO A 84 7.82 -20.83 0.22
CA PRO A 84 8.36 -20.35 1.51
C PRO A 84 9.86 -19.94 1.60
N ILE A 85 10.14 -19.11 2.62
CA ILE A 85 11.37 -19.06 3.45
C ILE A 85 12.71 -18.89 2.70
N GLY A 86 13.23 -17.66 2.70
CA GLY A 86 14.68 -17.44 2.73
C GLY A 86 15.35 -16.76 1.54
N SER A 87 14.63 -16.18 0.58
CA SER A 87 15.30 -15.37 -0.47
C SER A 87 14.47 -14.17 -0.93
N ALA A 88 15.13 -13.03 -0.85
CA ALA A 88 14.65 -11.65 -0.99
C ALA A 88 14.14 -11.25 -2.38
N SER A 89 13.21 -12.00 -2.99
CA SER A 89 12.60 -11.59 -4.27
C SER A 89 11.18 -12.10 -4.44
N SER A 90 10.26 -11.55 -3.62
CA SER A 90 8.82 -11.71 -3.85
C SER A 90 8.40 -10.81 -5.03
N ILE A 91 8.46 -11.36 -6.24
CA ILE A 91 7.99 -10.67 -7.46
C ILE A 91 6.51 -11.01 -7.66
N TYR A 92 5.67 -9.99 -7.56
CA TYR A 92 4.25 -10.02 -7.88
C TYR A 92 4.08 -9.83 -9.38
N ILE A 93 3.32 -10.71 -10.03
CA ILE A 93 3.12 -10.68 -11.49
C ILE A 93 1.64 -10.50 -11.81
N ARG A 94 1.35 -9.61 -12.77
CA ARG A 94 0.02 -9.34 -13.31
C ARG A 94 -0.24 -10.25 -14.51
N ARG A 95 -1.34 -11.00 -14.49
CA ARG A 95 -1.82 -11.78 -15.65
C ARG A 95 -2.48 -10.91 -16.70
#